data_AF-A0AAX2V0T4-F1
#
_entry.id   AF-A0AAX2V0T4-F1
#
_cell.length_a   1.000
_cell.length_b   1.000
_cell.length_c   1.000
_cell.angle_alpha   90.00
_cell.angle_beta   90.00
_cell.angle_gamma   90.00
#
_symmetry.space_group_name_H-M   'P 1'
#
loop_
_entity.id
_entity.type
_entity.pdbx_description
1 polymer ?
#
loop_
_entity_poly.entity_id
_entity_poly.type
_entity_poly.pdbx_seq_one_letter_code
_entity_poly.pdbx_strand_id
1 'polypeptide(L)'
;MKRLIAYFVSGVRTGSFFYLAFLLLGQLFPQLIYPKVNVGNILALFMMSGLMGMLSWILEEIDCISYRLRIILHFLLTAIVLIGTCLIAGWIDAVLNPIIWIVFIFVYIIIWLYLIWQMHMRTQRINQALIHRRSQKKKEK
;
A
#
# COMPACT_ATOMS: atom_id res chain seq x y z
N MET A 1 -0.96 11.44 18.99
CA MET A 1 0.49 11.53 18.70
C MET A 1 1.19 10.16 18.65
N LYS A 2 1.13 9.31 19.70
CA LYS A 2 1.82 7.99 19.71
C LYS A 2 1.47 7.08 18.51
N ARG A 3 0.18 7.01 18.13
CA ARG A 3 -0.28 6.26 16.95
C ARG A 3 0.31 6.82 15.65
N LEU A 4 0.21 8.13 15.42
CA LEU A 4 0.75 8.77 14.21
C LEU A 4 2.24 8.50 14.02
N ILE A 5 3.03 8.58 15.09
CA ILE A 5 4.47 8.24 15.06
C ILE A 5 4.66 6.75 14.76
N ALA A 6 3.86 5.86 15.37
CA ALA A 6 3.95 4.42 15.11
C ALA A 6 3.67 4.07 13.65
N TYR A 7 2.66 4.70 13.03
CA TYR A 7 2.34 4.50 11.62
C TYR A 7 3.39 5.12 10.70
N PHE A 8 3.94 6.28 11.04
CA PHE A 8 5.08 6.87 10.32
C PHE A 8 6.28 5.92 10.34
N VAL A 9 6.70 5.45 11.53
CA VAL A 9 7.81 4.50 11.68
C VAL A 9 7.51 3.18 10.98
N SER A 10 6.26 2.72 11.00
CA SER A 10 5.87 1.53 10.26
C SER A 10 6.01 1.73 8.75
N GLY A 11 5.61 2.90 8.24
CA GLY A 11 5.78 3.29 6.84
C GLY A 11 7.24 3.38 6.44
N VAL A 12 8.09 4.01 7.26
CA VAL A 12 9.55 4.04 7.04
C VAL A 12 10.14 2.64 7.02
N ARG A 13 9.73 1.76 7.95
CA ARG A 13 10.22 0.37 8.00
C ARG A 13 9.89 -0.41 6.73
N THR A 14 8.65 -0.34 6.24
CA THR A 14 8.28 -1.00 4.99
C THR A 14 8.97 -0.37 3.79
N GLY A 15 9.02 0.96 3.71
CA GLY A 15 9.72 1.68 2.63
C GLY A 15 11.21 1.33 2.54
N SER A 16 11.90 1.33 3.68
CA SER A 16 13.31 0.94 3.79
C SER A 16 13.55 -0.51 3.37
N PHE A 17 12.66 -1.43 3.77
CA PHE A 17 12.77 -2.83 3.38
C PHE A 17 12.70 -2.99 1.85
N PHE A 18 11.71 -2.36 1.21
CA PHE A 18 11.58 -2.42 -0.25
C PHE A 18 12.74 -1.71 -0.96
N TYR A 19 13.20 -0.57 -0.45
CA TYR A 19 14.35 0.13 -1.00
C TYR A 19 15.61 -0.74 -1.00
N LEU A 20 15.92 -1.39 0.12
CA LEU A 20 17.07 -2.28 0.23
C LEU A 20 16.90 -3.53 -0.65
N ALA A 21 15.69 -4.09 -0.73
CA ALA A 21 15.40 -5.23 -1.61
C ALA A 21 15.58 -4.87 -3.10
N PHE A 22 15.14 -3.69 -3.52
CA PHE A 22 15.35 -3.22 -4.88
C PHE A 22 16.80 -2.84 -5.16
N LEU A 23 17.52 -2.28 -4.18
CA LEU A 23 18.95 -2.00 -4.31
C LEU A 23 19.75 -3.30 -4.49
N LEU A 24 19.41 -4.34 -3.71
CA LEU A 24 19.96 -5.68 -3.88
C LEU A 24 19.65 -6.25 -5.27
N LEU A 25 18.40 -6.11 -5.72
CA LEU A 25 17.98 -6.55 -7.06
C LEU A 25 18.72 -5.79 -8.18
N GLY A 26 18.96 -4.50 -8.01
CA GLY A 26 19.75 -3.67 -8.94
C GLY A 26 21.23 -4.07 -9.00
N GLN A 27 21.80 -4.57 -7.89
CA GLN A 27 23.15 -5.16 -7.91
C GLN A 27 23.19 -6.51 -8.62
N LEU A 28 22.14 -7.33 -8.46
CA LEU A 28 22.00 -8.62 -9.16
C LEU A 28 21.70 -8.46 -10.67
N PHE A 29 21.01 -7.39 -11.05
CA PHE A 29 20.62 -7.09 -12.43
C PHE A 29 20.98 -5.65 -12.81
N PRO A 30 22.22 -5.40 -13.28
CA PRO A 30 22.74 -4.05 -13.58
C PRO A 30 21.96 -3.26 -14.64
N GLN A 31 21.10 -3.94 -15.41
CA GLN A 31 20.20 -3.33 -16.40
C GLN A 31 19.03 -2.55 -15.77
N LEU A 32 18.74 -2.71 -14.47
CA LEU A 32 17.69 -1.95 -13.79
C LEU A 32 18.19 -0.55 -13.45
N ILE A 33 17.62 0.47 -14.08
CA ILE A 33 17.87 1.88 -13.77
C ILE A 33 17.33 2.16 -12.36
N TYR A 34 18.23 2.22 -11.38
CA TYR A 34 17.91 2.59 -10.01
C TYR A 34 18.46 3.98 -9.69
N PRO A 35 17.73 4.83 -8.92
CA PRO A 35 18.27 6.11 -8.48
C PRO A 35 19.59 5.89 -7.75
N LYS A 36 20.63 6.63 -8.17
CA LYS A 36 21.95 6.58 -7.54
C LYS A 36 21.80 6.76 -6.03
N VAL A 37 22.54 5.94 -5.28
CA VAL A 37 22.54 5.99 -3.81
C VAL A 37 23.13 7.34 -3.40
N ASN A 38 22.26 8.26 -2.97
CA ASN A 38 22.60 9.58 -2.49
C ASN A 38 21.84 9.79 -1.18
N VAL A 39 22.47 10.45 -0.21
CA VAL A 39 21.87 10.79 1.09
C VAL A 39 20.54 11.53 0.91
N GLY A 40 20.47 12.46 -0.05
CA GLY A 40 19.22 13.17 -0.36
C GLY A 40 18.11 12.23 -0.84
N ASN A 41 18.47 11.17 -1.56
CA ASN A 41 17.52 10.20 -2.09
C ASN A 41 17.01 9.23 -1.03
N ILE A 42 17.89 8.80 -0.15
CA ILE A 42 17.51 7.98 1.00
C ILE A 42 16.58 8.77 1.92
N LEU A 43 16.90 10.04 2.18
CA LEU A 43 16.07 10.91 3.02
C LEU A 43 14.69 11.16 2.41
N ALA A 44 14.63 11.48 1.11
CA ALA A 44 13.37 11.66 0.39
C ALA A 44 12.50 10.40 0.45
N LEU A 45 13.12 9.22 0.31
CA LEU A 45 12.41 7.94 0.35
C LEU A 45 11.91 7.60 1.77
N PHE A 46 12.67 7.94 2.81
CA PHE A 46 12.22 7.84 4.20
C PHE A 46 11.04 8.78 4.47
N MET A 47 11.11 10.02 4.02
CA MET A 47 9.99 10.95 4.16
C MET A 47 8.74 10.47 3.41
N MET A 48 8.90 10.05 2.16
CA MET A 48 7.81 9.52 1.33
C MET A 48 7.13 8.33 1.99
N SER A 49 7.91 7.34 2.42
CA SER A 49 7.39 6.10 3.01
C SER A 49 6.73 6.33 4.38
N GLY A 50 7.30 7.23 5.20
CA GLY A 50 6.67 7.66 6.44
C GLY A 50 5.36 8.41 6.23
N LEU A 51 5.30 9.31 5.23
CA LEU A 51 4.07 10.02 4.85
C LEU A 51 3.00 9.06 4.34
N MET A 52 3.38 8.05 3.54
CA MET A 52 2.45 7.00 3.10
C MET A 52 1.87 6.22 4.29
N GLY A 53 2.70 5.88 5.28
CA GLY A 53 2.23 5.23 6.52
C GLY A 53 1.25 6.09 7.31
N MET A 54 1.49 7.40 7.39
CA MET A 54 0.56 8.35 8.02
C MET A 54 -0.76 8.46 7.24
N LEU A 55 -0.71 8.46 5.90
CA LEU A 55 -1.90 8.47 5.05
C LEU A 55 -2.74 7.20 5.24
N SER A 56 -2.11 6.04 5.40
CA SER A 56 -2.82 4.80 5.76
C SER A 56 -3.61 4.98 7.05
N TRP A 57 -3.01 5.57 8.08
CA TRP A 57 -3.70 5.83 9.35
C TRP A 57 -4.86 6.82 9.20
N ILE A 58 -4.65 7.93 8.49
CA ILE A 58 -5.72 8.94 8.28
C ILE A 58 -6.92 8.30 7.57
N LEU A 59 -6.68 7.48 6.54
CA LEU A 59 -7.74 6.77 5.84
C LEU A 59 -8.39 5.65 6.66
N GLU A 60 -7.66 5.09 7.62
CA GLU A 60 -8.18 4.10 8.56
C GLU A 60 -9.11 4.75 9.60
N GLU A 61 -8.73 5.92 10.13
CA GLU A 61 -9.51 6.67 11.13
C GLU A 61 -10.82 7.24 10.56
N ILE A 62 -10.92 7.41 9.23
CA ILE A 62 -12.16 7.81 8.58
C ILE A 62 -13.10 6.60 8.46
N ASP A 63 -13.87 6.36 9.52
CA ASP A 63 -14.83 5.25 9.62
C ASP A 63 -16.03 5.36 8.65
N CYS A 64 -16.29 6.54 8.08
CA CYS A 64 -17.39 6.76 7.13
C CYS A 64 -17.14 6.13 5.75
N ILE A 65 -15.91 5.70 5.44
CA ILE A 65 -15.54 5.26 4.10
C ILE A 65 -15.58 3.73 4.00
N SER A 66 -16.29 3.23 2.99
CA SER A 66 -16.30 1.79 2.71
C SER A 66 -14.89 1.28 2.42
N TYR A 67 -14.60 0.04 2.84
CA TYR A 67 -13.26 -0.53 2.71
C TYR A 67 -12.72 -0.53 1.27
N ARG A 68 -13.59 -0.67 0.25
CA ARG A 68 -13.22 -0.57 -1.16
C ARG A 68 -12.78 0.84 -1.55
N LEU A 69 -13.55 1.85 -1.14
CA LEU A 69 -13.23 3.27 -1.39
C LEU A 69 -11.96 3.69 -0.67
N ARG A 70 -11.72 3.20 0.54
CA ARG A 70 -10.51 3.49 1.32
C ARG A 70 -9.25 3.14 0.55
N ILE A 71 -9.25 2.01 -0.15
CA ILE A 71 -8.10 1.51 -0.91
C ILE A 71 -7.91 2.29 -2.21
N ILE A 72 -9.00 2.63 -2.89
CA ILE A 72 -8.94 3.49 -4.09
C ILE A 72 -8.38 4.86 -3.71
N LEU A 73 -8.83 5.43 -2.59
CA LEU A 73 -8.29 6.68 -2.07
C LEU A 73 -6.82 6.54 -1.66
N HIS A 74 -6.45 5.44 -1.00
CA HIS A 74 -5.06 5.18 -0.62
C HIS A 74 -4.15 5.10 -1.85
N PHE A 75 -4.60 4.43 -2.91
CA PHE A 75 -3.91 4.35 -4.19
C PHE A 75 -3.67 5.74 -4.79
N LEU A 76 -4.72 6.57 -4.88
CA LEU A 76 -4.60 7.92 -5.44
C LEU A 76 -3.69 8.83 -4.59
N LEU A 77 -3.86 8.81 -3.26
CA LEU A 77 -3.06 9.61 -2.33
C LEU A 77 -1.58 9.21 -2.35
N THR A 78 -1.29 7.92 -2.36
CA THR A 78 0.11 7.44 -2.44
C THR A 78 0.73 7.75 -3.81
N ALA A 79 -0.03 7.72 -4.90
CA ALA A 79 0.45 8.18 -6.20
C ALA A 79 0.77 9.69 -6.21
N ILE A 80 -0.06 10.52 -5.59
CA ILE A 80 0.21 11.96 -5.43
C ILE A 80 1.47 12.19 -4.59
N VAL A 81 1.63 11.46 -3.48
CA VAL A 81 2.84 11.55 -2.64
C VAL A 81 4.09 11.10 -3.41
N LEU A 82 4.00 10.05 -4.22
CA LEU A 82 5.10 9.60 -5.09
C LEU A 82 5.51 10.72 -6.06
N ILE A 83 4.56 11.27 -6.81
CA ILE A 83 4.81 12.36 -7.77
C ILE A 83 5.41 13.58 -7.04
N GLY A 84 4.80 14.00 -5.93
CA GLY A 84 5.26 15.16 -5.15
C GLY A 84 6.67 14.97 -4.62
N THR A 85 7.01 13.77 -4.13
CA THR A 85 8.36 13.48 -3.62
C THR A 85 9.37 13.48 -4.76
N CYS A 86 9.02 12.90 -5.92
CA CYS A 86 9.90 12.92 -7.08
C CYS A 86 10.12 14.33 -7.63
N LEU A 87 9.10 15.20 -7.64
CA LEU A 87 9.25 16.60 -8.04
C LEU A 87 10.17 17.36 -7.09
N ILE A 88 9.99 17.21 -5.77
CA ILE A 88 10.83 17.87 -4.75
C ILE A 88 12.28 17.35 -4.81
N ALA A 89 12.47 16.05 -5.03
CA ALA A 89 13.78 15.42 -5.13
C ALA A 89 14.46 15.61 -6.50
N GLY A 90 13.77 16.19 -7.49
CA GLY A 90 14.27 16.38 -8.85
C GLY A 90 14.33 15.11 -9.70
N TRP A 91 13.62 14.04 -9.33
CA TRP A 91 13.59 12.76 -10.06
C TRP A 91 12.46 12.71 -11.08
N ILE A 92 12.37 13.72 -11.94
CA ILE A 92 11.33 13.79 -12.98
C ILE A 92 11.49 12.60 -13.94
N ASP A 93 12.73 12.24 -14.30
CA ASP A 93 13.02 11.10 -15.17
C ASP A 93 12.55 9.75 -14.59
N ALA A 94 12.56 9.63 -13.26
CA ALA A 94 12.06 8.43 -12.58
C ALA A 94 10.52 8.32 -12.70
N VAL A 95 9.82 9.46 -12.60
CA VAL A 95 8.35 9.53 -12.81
C VAL A 95 7.99 9.26 -14.26
N LEU A 96 8.80 9.71 -15.21
CA LEU A 96 8.59 9.45 -16.63
C LEU A 96 8.91 7.99 -16.99
N ASN A 97 9.66 7.27 -16.15
CA ASN A 97 10.00 5.88 -16.38
C ASN A 97 8.78 4.95 -16.13
N PRO A 98 8.29 4.22 -17.14
CA PRO A 98 7.12 3.34 -16.99
C PRO A 98 7.37 2.18 -16.01
N ILE A 99 8.63 1.79 -15.76
CA ILE A 99 8.97 0.70 -14.86
C ILE A 99 8.50 0.98 -13.43
N ILE A 100 8.65 2.22 -12.95
CA ILE A 100 8.23 2.59 -11.58
C ILE A 100 6.71 2.44 -11.44
N TRP A 101 5.95 2.84 -12.46
CA TRP A 101 4.50 2.68 -12.48
C TRP A 101 4.07 1.23 -12.56
N ILE A 102 4.77 0.39 -13.34
CA ILE A 102 4.51 -1.05 -13.40
C ILE A 102 4.72 -1.68 -12.03
N VAL A 103 5.83 -1.39 -11.35
CA VAL A 103 6.10 -1.90 -10.00
C VAL A 103 5.05 -1.40 -9.00
N PHE A 104 4.69 -0.12 -9.06
CA PHE A 104 3.67 0.47 -8.21
C PHE A 104 2.31 -0.21 -8.40
N ILE A 105 1.86 -0.38 -9.66
CA ILE A 105 0.63 -1.08 -10.00
C ILE A 105 0.70 -2.55 -9.56
N PHE A 106 1.84 -3.22 -9.76
CA PHE A 106 2.02 -4.63 -9.38
C PHE A 106 1.83 -4.86 -7.87
N VAL A 107 2.44 -4.01 -7.03
CA VAL A 107 2.24 -4.05 -5.57
C VAL A 107 0.76 -3.87 -5.24
N TYR A 108 0.09 -2.93 -5.90
CA TYR A 108 -1.34 -2.69 -5.68
C TYR A 108 -2.23 -3.84 -6.14
N ILE A 109 -1.91 -4.51 -7.26
CA ILE A 109 -2.62 -5.71 -7.72
C ILE A 109 -2.57 -6.79 -6.66
N ILE A 110 -1.41 -7.01 -6.02
CA ILE A 110 -1.27 -8.01 -4.93
C ILE A 110 -2.20 -7.66 -3.76
N ILE A 111 -2.19 -6.39 -3.33
CA ILE A 111 -3.08 -5.91 -2.25
C ILE A 111 -4.55 -6.08 -2.64
N TRP A 112 -4.89 -5.83 -3.90
CA TRP A 112 -6.26 -5.94 -4.40
C TRP A 112 -6.73 -7.40 -4.52
N LEU A 113 -5.85 -8.32 -4.92
CA LEU A 113 -6.14 -9.76 -4.91
C LEU A 113 -6.40 -10.25 -3.49
N TYR A 114 -5.58 -9.82 -2.53
CA TYR A 114 -5.81 -10.09 -1.10
C TYR A 114 -7.17 -9.55 -0.64
N LEU A 115 -7.58 -8.38 -1.14
CA LEU A 115 -8.88 -7.77 -0.86
C LEU A 115 -10.05 -8.63 -1.33
N ILE A 116 -10.02 -9.04 -2.60
CA ILE A 116 -11.08 -9.83 -3.23
C ILE A 116 -11.20 -11.15 -2.48
N TRP A 117 -10.07 -11.76 -2.14
CA TRP A 117 -10.02 -12.97 -1.33
C TRP A 117 -10.67 -12.79 0.05
N GLN A 118 -10.29 -11.74 0.78
CA GLN A 118 -10.85 -11.44 2.09
C GLN A 118 -12.37 -11.18 2.02
N MET A 119 -12.82 -10.43 1.02
CA MET A 119 -14.23 -10.15 0.77
C MET A 119 -15.00 -11.45 0.51
N HIS A 120 -14.48 -12.31 -0.37
CA HIS A 120 -15.10 -13.59 -0.70
C HIS A 120 -15.24 -14.47 0.55
N MET A 121 -14.16 -14.61 1.33
CA MET A 121 -14.16 -15.38 2.58
C MET A 121 -15.17 -14.84 3.60
N ARG A 122 -15.30 -13.50 3.71
CA ARG A 122 -16.25 -12.87 4.63
C ARG A 122 -17.69 -13.11 4.19
N THR A 123 -17.98 -13.01 2.88
CA THR A 123 -19.30 -13.33 2.32
C THR A 123 -19.67 -14.80 2.54
N GLN A 124 -18.73 -15.72 2.34
CA GLN A 124 -18.95 -17.15 2.57
C GLN A 124 -19.28 -17.44 4.04
N ARG A 125 -18.57 -16.83 5.00
CA ARG A 125 -18.87 -16.98 6.44
C ARG A 125 -20.27 -16.46 6.80
N ILE A 126 -20.68 -15.32 6.25
CA ILE A 126 -22.03 -14.76 6.49
C ILE A 126 -23.10 -15.67 5.91
N ASN A 127 -22.92 -16.18 4.69
CA ASN A 127 -23.86 -17.10 4.07
C ASN A 127 -23.96 -18.43 4.83
N GLN A 128 -22.84 -18.98 5.31
CA GLN A 128 -22.82 -20.18 6.14
C GLN A 128 -23.58 -19.97 7.46
N ALA A 129 -23.40 -18.81 8.11
CA ALA A 129 -24.14 -18.47 9.33
C ALA A 129 -25.66 -18.32 9.08
N LEU A 130 -26.04 -17.76 7.92
CA LEU A 130 -27.46 -17.65 7.51
C LEU A 130 -28.09 -19.02 7.20
N ILE A 131 -27.34 -19.91 6.53
CA ILE A 131 -27.79 -21.29 6.25
C ILE A 131 -27.98 -22.06 7.55
N HIS A 132 -27.04 -21.96 8.49
CA HIS A 132 -27.17 -22.59 9.81
C HIS A 132 -28.42 -22.12 10.56
N ARG A 133 -28.66 -20.80 10.62
CA ARG A 133 -29.85 -20.23 11.26
C ARG A 133 -31.16 -20.66 10.59
N ARG A 134 -31.20 -20.73 9.25
CA ARG A 134 -32.37 -21.23 8.51
C ARG A 134 -32.62 -22.71 8.75
N SER A 135 -31.56 -23.52 8.87
CA SER A 135 -31.68 -24.95 9.13
C SER A 135 -32.19 -25.27 10.53
N GLN A 136 -31.79 -24.49 11.55
CA GLN A 136 -32.30 -24.63 12.91
C GLN A 136 -33.79 -24.23 13.00
N LYS A 137 -34.19 -23.10 12.41
CA LYS A 137 -35.61 -22.69 12.35
C LYS A 137 -36.52 -23.69 11.63
N LYS A 138 -35.97 -24.50 10.70
CA LYS A 138 -36.72 -25.54 10.00
C LYS A 138 -36.80 -26.86 10.77
N LYS A 139 -35.96 -27.07 11.79
CA LYS A 139 -36.01 -28.22 12.71
C LYS A 139 -36.91 -27.97 13.92
N GLU A 140 -37.18 -26.70 14.27
CA GLU A 140 -38.10 -26.30 15.35
C GLU A 140 -39.57 -26.21 14.90
N LYS A 141 -39.85 -26.37 13.60
CA LYS A 141 -41.18 -26.40 12.99
C LYS A 141 -41.57 -27.82 12.62
#